data_AF-A0AAN9YIG2-F1
#
_entry.id   AF-A0AAN9YIG2-F1
#
_cell.length_a   1.000
_cell.length_b   1.000
_cell.length_c   1.000
_cell.angle_alpha   90.00
_cell.angle_beta   90.00
_cell.angle_gamma   90.00
#
_symmetry.space_group_name_H-M   'P 1'
#
loop_
_entity.id
_entity.type
_entity.pdbx_description
1 polymer ?
#
loop_
_entity_poly.entity_id
_entity_poly.type
_entity_poly.pdbx_seq_one_letter_code
_entity_poly.pdbx_strand_id
1 'polypeptide(L)'
;MADNQLWFFLREDMTISQFVQVPLTFDEVQKVGITLDYCMNATQTTGPIKDQAFYIHSASMAAAVRLLDDDSIIATYNMYCQKDPVVTISIRKASDPSPNTSISASHQSSLAERRNISARRGLLAPELFIQPRTRHVSGSSDIITGDTIVDENTMVTLRVEKDFVTFTQDYLIGKEGLHYLLDIMTYTSIGWITAQLADLRPLTDICVQHYTTNGTLMEVQLTADIWQHSLIRGPWKNSFAPIWNEYHRQQCAREDTLETIAARDPKFRQNCKNFIYDLRTFGYNKRAQARLDKTGHEFYMGSPYFNEDVRAQLLDLPVSRVGTLDQVLRALAMKRAGSTICASHDLAPIFESALGIV
;
A
#
# COMPACT_ATOMS: atom_id res chain seq x y z
N MET A 1 -1.04 4.43 30.20
CA MET A 1 -2.23 3.67 29.77
C MET A 1 -2.70 4.30 28.47
N ALA A 2 -3.23 3.55 27.51
CA ALA A 2 -3.82 4.18 26.33
C ALA A 2 -5.21 4.69 26.72
N ASP A 3 -5.43 6.01 26.71
CA ASP A 3 -6.69 6.63 27.16
C ASP A 3 -7.89 6.27 26.26
N ASN A 4 -7.62 5.73 25.06
CA ASN A 4 -8.60 5.17 24.13
C ASN A 4 -8.00 3.94 23.44
N GLN A 5 -8.65 2.78 23.58
CA GLN A 5 -8.19 1.54 22.98
C GLN A 5 -9.19 1.02 21.96
N LEU A 6 -8.69 0.48 20.84
CA LEU A 6 -9.51 -0.06 19.78
C LEU A 6 -9.68 -1.57 19.94
N TRP A 7 -10.93 -2.00 20.07
CA TRP A 7 -11.30 -3.41 20.18
C TRP A 7 -11.92 -3.92 18.87
N PHE A 8 -11.38 -5.03 18.38
CA PHE A 8 -11.87 -5.71 17.18
C PHE A 8 -12.48 -7.04 17.55
N PHE A 9 -13.71 -7.28 17.10
CA PHE A 9 -14.38 -8.56 17.23
C PHE A 9 -14.48 -9.17 15.83
N LEU A 10 -13.78 -10.28 15.62
CA LEU A 10 -13.70 -10.97 14.35
C LEU A 10 -14.49 -12.27 14.43
N ARG A 11 -15.43 -12.48 13.52
CA ARG A 11 -16.05 -13.78 13.29
C ARG A 11 -15.37 -14.45 12.10
N GLU A 12 -14.82 -15.61 12.35
CA GLU A 12 -14.08 -16.39 11.37
C GLU A 12 -14.70 -17.79 11.24
N ASP A 13 -15.43 -18.00 10.16
CA ASP A 13 -15.87 -19.32 9.71
C ASP A 13 -15.12 -19.70 8.44
N MET A 14 -15.00 -21.00 8.14
CA MET A 14 -14.39 -21.50 6.88
C MET A 14 -15.01 -20.92 5.60
N THR A 15 -16.22 -20.35 5.67
CA THR A 15 -16.99 -19.82 4.53
C THR A 15 -17.34 -18.34 4.66
N ILE A 16 -17.13 -17.70 5.82
CA ILE A 16 -17.56 -16.33 6.10
C ILE A 16 -16.50 -15.65 6.97
N SER A 17 -16.10 -14.44 6.58
CA SER A 17 -15.29 -13.54 7.41
C SER A 17 -16.04 -12.23 7.62
N GLN A 18 -16.43 -11.94 8.86
CA GLN A 18 -17.10 -10.70 9.26
C GLN A 18 -16.35 -10.07 10.42
N PHE A 19 -16.28 -8.74 10.48
CA PHE A 19 -15.70 -8.03 11.60
C PHE A 19 -16.58 -6.89 12.06
N VAL A 20 -16.54 -6.63 13.36
CA VAL A 20 -17.15 -5.46 13.99
C VAL A 20 -16.12 -4.80 14.87
N GLN A 21 -16.04 -3.47 14.75
CA GLN A 21 -15.15 -2.64 15.53
C GLN A 21 -15.97 -1.91 16.59
N VAL A 22 -15.45 -1.91 17.82
CA VAL A 22 -16.05 -1.13 18.90
C VAL A 22 -14.95 -0.27 19.54
N PRO A 23 -15.05 1.06 19.50
CA PRO A 23 -14.20 1.90 20.32
C PRO A 23 -14.62 1.71 21.78
N LEU A 24 -13.69 1.28 22.63
CA LEU A 24 -13.95 1.13 24.07
C LEU A 24 -12.91 1.94 24.84
N THR A 25 -13.38 2.86 25.66
CA THR A 25 -12.56 3.51 26.68
C THR A 25 -12.22 2.49 27.76
N PHE A 26 -11.12 2.73 28.48
CA PHE A 26 -10.73 1.88 29.61
C PHE A 26 -11.88 1.72 30.63
N ASP A 27 -12.59 2.81 30.91
CA ASP A 27 -13.76 2.82 31.79
C ASP A 27 -14.92 1.96 31.25
N GLU A 28 -15.15 1.92 29.93
CA GLU A 28 -16.17 1.07 29.32
C GLU A 28 -15.78 -0.40 29.35
N VAL A 29 -14.51 -0.74 29.07
CA VAL A 29 -14.01 -2.12 29.21
C VAL A 29 -14.20 -2.63 30.64
N GLN A 30 -13.97 -1.77 31.63
CA GLN A 30 -14.12 -2.11 33.05
C GLN A 30 -15.56 -2.08 33.56
N LYS A 31 -16.42 -1.17 33.09
CA LYS A 31 -17.80 -0.98 33.58
C LYS A 31 -18.84 -1.80 32.81
N VAL A 32 -18.65 -2.04 31.52
CA VAL A 32 -19.59 -2.79 30.65
C VAL A 32 -19.35 -4.29 30.77
N GLY A 33 -18.12 -4.72 31.10
CA GLY A 33 -17.73 -6.12 31.22
C GLY A 33 -17.81 -6.82 29.86
N ILE A 34 -16.72 -6.77 29.08
CA ILE A 34 -16.64 -7.53 27.83
C ILE A 34 -16.76 -9.03 28.18
N THR A 35 -17.89 -9.63 27.84
CA THR A 35 -18.15 -11.07 27.97
C THR A 35 -18.02 -11.76 26.62
N LEU A 36 -17.92 -13.09 26.63
CA LEU A 36 -18.02 -13.91 25.43
C LEU A 36 -19.38 -13.70 24.73
N ASP A 37 -20.45 -13.48 25.48
CA ASP A 37 -21.78 -13.16 24.93
C ASP A 37 -21.78 -11.80 24.21
N TYR A 38 -21.14 -10.78 24.80
CA TYR A 38 -20.95 -9.49 24.14
C TYR A 38 -20.20 -9.65 22.81
N CYS A 39 -19.13 -10.46 22.79
CA CYS A 39 -18.36 -10.74 21.58
C CYS A 39 -19.22 -11.40 20.48
N MET A 40 -20.09 -12.34 20.86
CA MET A 40 -21.03 -13.00 19.94
C MET A 40 -22.05 -12.02 19.36
N ASN A 41 -22.64 -11.19 20.22
CA ASN A 41 -23.60 -10.16 19.82
C ASN A 41 -22.97 -9.11 18.91
N ALA A 42 -21.77 -8.63 19.27
CA ALA A 42 -21.01 -7.66 18.49
C ALA A 42 -20.76 -8.16 17.06
N THR A 43 -20.50 -9.45 16.89
CA THR A 43 -20.19 -10.07 15.58
C THR A 43 -21.40 -10.69 14.88
N GLN A 44 -22.60 -10.58 15.46
CA GLN A 44 -23.82 -11.26 14.99
C GLN A 44 -23.60 -12.77 14.78
N THR A 45 -22.76 -13.38 15.64
CA THR A 45 -22.49 -14.81 15.60
C THR A 45 -23.68 -15.57 16.17
N THR A 46 -24.17 -16.56 15.44
CA THR A 46 -25.32 -17.39 15.86
C THR A 46 -24.84 -18.71 16.45
N GLY A 47 -25.57 -19.21 17.45
CA GLY A 47 -25.30 -20.49 18.13
C GLY A 47 -24.78 -20.33 19.56
N PRO A 48 -24.62 -21.44 20.30
CA PRO A 48 -24.20 -21.37 21.70
C PRO A 48 -22.70 -21.14 21.83
N ILE A 49 -22.28 -20.37 22.84
CA ILE A 49 -20.87 -20.01 23.12
C ILE A 49 -19.96 -21.25 23.16
N LYS A 50 -20.44 -22.37 23.70
CA LYS A 50 -19.68 -23.63 23.81
C LYS A 50 -19.26 -24.24 22.47
N ASP A 51 -19.97 -23.91 21.39
CA ASP A 51 -19.64 -24.38 20.04
C ASP A 51 -18.61 -23.46 19.37
N GLN A 52 -18.20 -22.39 20.06
CA GLN A 52 -17.26 -21.39 19.58
C GLN A 52 -15.97 -21.43 20.40
N ALA A 53 -14.90 -20.94 19.79
CA ALA A 53 -13.59 -20.77 20.39
C ALA A 53 -13.15 -19.31 20.21
N PHE A 54 -12.71 -18.70 21.31
CA PHE A 54 -12.38 -17.29 21.39
C PHE A 54 -10.89 -17.12 21.61
N TYR A 55 -10.29 -16.12 20.97
CA TYR A 55 -8.86 -15.84 21.04
C TYR A 55 -8.64 -14.35 21.16
N ILE A 56 -7.74 -13.91 22.02
CA ILE A 56 -7.33 -12.52 22.16
C ILE A 56 -5.90 -12.31 21.68
N HIS A 57 -5.65 -11.19 21.02
CA HIS A 57 -4.33 -10.81 20.51
C HIS A 57 -4.13 -9.30 20.54
N SER A 58 -2.89 -8.86 20.76
CA SER A 58 -2.44 -7.48 20.65
C SER A 58 -0.99 -7.44 20.17
N ALA A 59 -0.49 -6.25 19.81
CA ALA A 59 0.84 -6.11 19.21
C ALA A 59 2.00 -6.57 20.11
N SER A 60 1.85 -6.45 21.43
CA SER A 60 2.83 -6.89 22.42
C SER A 60 2.78 -8.41 22.68
N MET A 61 1.83 -9.13 22.08
CA MET A 61 1.68 -10.58 22.27
C MET A 61 2.45 -11.36 21.21
N ALA A 62 3.28 -12.30 21.65
CA ALA A 62 3.98 -13.21 20.74
C ALA A 62 3.08 -14.28 20.11
N ALA A 63 1.86 -14.47 20.63
CA ALA A 63 0.85 -15.35 20.07
C ALA A 63 -0.54 -14.97 20.60
N ALA A 64 -1.60 -15.31 19.85
CA ALA A 64 -2.96 -15.16 20.33
C ALA A 64 -3.24 -16.17 21.45
N VAL A 65 -3.92 -15.72 22.52
CA VAL A 65 -4.24 -16.54 23.70
C VAL A 65 -5.69 -16.99 23.60
N ARG A 66 -5.94 -18.27 23.87
CA ARG A 66 -7.30 -18.82 23.92
C ARG A 66 -8.01 -18.33 25.17
N LEU A 67 -9.20 -17.76 24.98
CA LEU A 67 -10.10 -17.36 26.05
C LEU A 67 -11.00 -18.56 26.42
N LEU A 68 -11.18 -18.79 27.71
CA LEU A 68 -11.95 -19.90 28.26
C LEU A 68 -13.32 -19.44 28.79
N ASP A 69 -13.33 -18.26 29.39
CA ASP A 69 -14.47 -17.62 30.05
C ASP A 69 -14.30 -16.09 30.01
N ASP A 70 -15.28 -15.37 30.57
CA ASP A 70 -15.26 -13.91 30.64
C ASP A 70 -14.05 -13.40 31.46
N ASP A 71 -13.68 -14.09 32.53
CA ASP A 71 -12.56 -13.72 33.39
C ASP A 71 -11.21 -13.81 32.66
N SER A 72 -11.06 -14.76 31.73
CA SER A 72 -9.87 -14.93 30.92
C SER A 72 -9.62 -13.74 29.97
N ILE A 73 -10.67 -12.99 29.59
CA ILE A 73 -10.55 -11.76 28.79
C ILE A 73 -9.84 -10.70 29.62
N ILE A 74 -10.33 -10.45 30.83
CA ILE A 74 -9.81 -9.42 31.74
C ILE A 74 -8.38 -9.78 32.18
N ALA A 75 -8.12 -11.04 32.51
CA ALA A 75 -6.81 -11.50 32.91
C ALA A 75 -5.77 -11.31 31.79
N THR A 76 -6.08 -11.74 30.57
CA THR A 76 -5.16 -11.62 29.42
C THR A 76 -4.97 -10.16 29.03
N TYR A 77 -6.04 -9.37 29.07
CA TYR A 77 -6.00 -7.94 28.82
C TYR A 77 -5.01 -7.22 29.75
N ASN A 78 -5.12 -7.49 31.06
CA ASN A 78 -4.28 -6.87 32.08
C ASN A 78 -2.80 -7.26 31.95
N MET A 79 -2.52 -8.50 31.53
CA MET A 79 -1.14 -8.99 31.40
C MET A 79 -0.44 -8.44 30.16
N TYR A 80 -1.14 -8.31 29.02
CA TYR A 80 -0.48 -8.11 27.73
C TYR A 80 -0.98 -6.92 26.92
N CYS A 81 -2.24 -6.53 27.07
CA CYS A 81 -2.90 -5.65 26.11
C CYS A 81 -3.04 -4.20 26.58
N GLN A 82 -2.90 -3.89 27.87
CA GLN A 82 -3.18 -2.55 28.43
C GLN A 82 -2.42 -1.39 27.78
N LYS A 83 -1.22 -1.65 27.26
CA LYS A 83 -0.36 -0.65 26.64
C LYS A 83 -0.49 -0.62 25.13
N ASP A 84 -1.20 -1.58 24.55
CA ASP A 84 -1.33 -1.69 23.11
C ASP A 84 -2.52 -0.87 22.62
N PRO A 85 -2.37 -0.10 21.53
CA PRO A 85 -3.46 0.72 21.00
C PRO A 85 -4.61 -0.12 20.43
N VAL A 86 -4.35 -1.39 20.13
CA VAL A 86 -5.28 -2.30 19.44
C VAL A 86 -5.33 -3.66 20.14
N VAL A 87 -6.54 -4.12 20.40
CA VAL A 87 -6.85 -5.46 20.91
C VAL A 87 -7.83 -6.14 19.95
N THR A 88 -7.59 -7.40 19.65
CA THR A 88 -8.42 -8.18 18.74
C THR A 88 -8.90 -9.44 19.43
N ILE A 89 -10.21 -9.66 19.43
CA ILE A 89 -10.86 -10.91 19.79
C ILE A 89 -11.35 -11.61 18.51
N SER A 90 -10.87 -12.82 18.25
CA SER A 90 -11.35 -13.68 17.17
C SER A 90 -12.25 -14.79 17.72
N ILE A 91 -13.39 -15.01 17.05
CA ILE A 91 -14.42 -16.00 17.35
C ILE A 91 -14.52 -16.94 16.15
N ARG A 92 -14.53 -18.25 16.41
CA ARG A 92 -14.67 -19.30 15.38
C ARG A 92 -15.38 -20.52 15.93
N LYS A 93 -15.89 -21.40 15.07
CA LYS A 93 -16.38 -22.71 15.53
C LYS A 93 -15.26 -23.51 16.18
N ALA A 94 -15.55 -24.11 17.34
CA ALA A 94 -14.60 -24.95 18.06
C ALA A 94 -14.18 -26.20 17.27
N SER A 95 -15.04 -26.65 16.34
CA SER A 95 -14.77 -27.75 15.41
C SER A 95 -13.83 -27.39 14.27
N ASP A 96 -13.54 -26.10 14.06
CA ASP A 96 -12.67 -25.66 12.97
C ASP A 96 -11.20 -25.88 13.35
N PRO A 97 -10.43 -26.58 12.50
CA PRO A 97 -9.04 -26.88 12.81
C PRO A 97 -8.21 -25.60 12.88
N SER A 98 -7.42 -25.48 13.94
CA SER A 98 -6.40 -24.46 14.11
C SER A 98 -5.04 -25.11 14.04
N PRO A 99 -4.10 -24.61 13.23
CA PRO A 99 -2.72 -24.93 13.51
C PRO A 99 -2.33 -24.32 14.86
N ASN A 100 -1.52 -25.09 15.54
CA ASN A 100 -0.85 -24.78 16.78
C ASN A 100 -0.22 -23.37 16.77
N THR A 101 -0.44 -22.63 17.86
CA THR A 101 0.53 -21.71 18.48
C THR A 101 1.14 -20.53 17.69
N SER A 102 0.53 -20.00 16.62
CA SER A 102 1.11 -18.81 15.95
C SER A 102 0.10 -17.67 15.72
N ILE A 103 0.26 -16.59 16.50
CA ILE A 103 0.00 -15.17 16.17
C ILE A 103 -1.29 -14.90 15.38
N SER A 104 -2.45 -15.23 15.93
CA SER A 104 -3.77 -14.98 15.32
C SER A 104 -4.01 -15.69 13.97
N ALA A 105 -5.28 -15.82 13.58
CA ALA A 105 -5.65 -16.59 12.41
C ALA A 105 -5.23 -15.96 11.06
N SER A 106 -4.80 -14.70 11.08
CA SER A 106 -4.15 -14.01 9.97
C SER A 106 -2.66 -14.33 9.85
N HIS A 107 -2.07 -15.11 10.76
CA HIS A 107 -0.70 -15.57 10.58
C HIS A 107 -0.58 -16.46 9.33
N GLN A 108 0.53 -16.31 8.60
CA GLN A 108 0.77 -17.02 7.35
C GLN A 108 0.69 -18.54 7.51
N SER A 109 1.16 -19.09 8.64
CA SER A 109 1.07 -20.51 8.96
C SER A 109 -0.38 -20.98 9.20
N SER A 110 -1.22 -20.11 9.78
CA SER A 110 -2.65 -20.39 9.98
C SER A 110 -3.42 -20.45 8.66
N LEU A 111 -3.11 -19.51 7.77
CA LEU A 111 -3.69 -19.44 6.44
C LEU A 111 -3.25 -20.59 5.55
N ALA A 112 -1.97 -21.00 5.61
CA ALA A 112 -1.46 -22.14 4.86
C ALA A 112 -2.20 -23.45 5.22
N GLU A 113 -2.42 -23.70 6.51
CA GLU A 113 -3.12 -24.91 6.95
C GLU A 113 -4.63 -24.85 6.64
N ARG A 114 -5.26 -23.69 6.81
CA ARG A 114 -6.67 -23.48 6.40
C ARG A 114 -6.85 -23.75 4.91
N ARG A 115 -5.93 -23.29 4.06
CA ARG A 115 -5.93 -23.59 2.61
C ARG A 115 -5.79 -25.09 2.33
N ASN A 116 -4.88 -25.77 3.03
CA ASN A 116 -4.71 -27.23 2.89
C ASN A 116 -6.00 -28.00 3.22
N ILE A 117 -6.69 -27.61 4.29
CA ILE A 117 -7.90 -28.29 4.76
C ILE A 117 -9.13 -27.90 3.92
N SER A 118 -9.25 -26.64 3.52
CA SER A 118 -10.35 -26.14 2.69
C SER A 118 -10.30 -26.74 1.28
N ALA A 119 -9.10 -26.84 0.69
CA ALA A 119 -8.88 -27.51 -0.60
C ALA A 119 -9.31 -28.98 -0.58
N ARG A 120 -9.10 -29.70 0.54
CA ARG A 120 -9.56 -31.08 0.72
C ARG A 120 -11.09 -31.22 0.85
N ARG A 121 -11.81 -30.14 1.18
CA ARG A 121 -13.26 -30.12 1.40
C ARG A 121 -14.04 -29.41 0.27
N GLY A 122 -13.37 -28.96 -0.79
CA GLY A 122 -13.99 -28.22 -1.90
C GLY A 122 -14.50 -26.82 -1.51
N LEU A 123 -14.01 -26.27 -0.40
CA LEU A 123 -14.37 -24.94 0.10
C LEU A 123 -13.19 -23.99 -0.09
N LEU A 124 -13.43 -22.79 -0.62
CA LEU A 124 -12.42 -21.72 -0.66
C LEU A 124 -12.49 -20.95 0.66
N ALA A 125 -11.51 -21.16 1.55
CA ALA A 125 -11.39 -20.32 2.73
C ALA A 125 -11.10 -18.87 2.28
N PRO A 126 -11.93 -17.87 2.65
CA PRO A 126 -11.66 -16.49 2.30
C PRO A 126 -10.33 -16.03 2.91
N GLU A 127 -9.52 -15.29 2.15
CA GLU A 127 -8.26 -14.73 2.65
C GLU A 127 -8.55 -13.75 3.78
N LEU A 128 -8.14 -14.11 5.00
CA LEU A 128 -8.33 -13.31 6.19
C LEU A 128 -7.07 -12.47 6.45
N PHE A 129 -7.06 -11.27 5.89
CA PHE A 129 -6.20 -10.20 6.38
C PHE A 129 -7.03 -8.94 6.53
N ILE A 130 -7.65 -8.82 7.70
CA ILE A 130 -8.42 -7.66 8.11
C ILE A 130 -7.43 -6.78 8.88
N GLN A 131 -6.89 -5.73 8.24
CA GLN A 131 -6.45 -4.61 9.06
C GLN A 131 -7.69 -3.83 9.48
N PRO A 132 -7.81 -3.55 10.78
CA PRO A 132 -8.94 -2.79 11.28
C PRO A 132 -9.05 -1.41 10.63
N ARG A 133 -10.27 -0.83 10.57
CA ARG A 133 -10.38 0.61 10.30
C ARG A 133 -9.75 1.34 11.49
N THR A 134 -8.59 1.93 11.27
CA THR A 134 -7.91 2.77 12.25
C THR A 134 -8.80 3.99 12.54
N ARG A 135 -9.01 4.29 13.83
CA ARG A 135 -9.82 5.46 14.22
C ARG A 135 -9.16 6.71 13.66
N HIS A 136 -9.96 7.55 13.04
CA HIS A 136 -9.49 8.82 12.52
C HIS A 136 -8.98 9.68 13.68
N VAL A 137 -7.84 10.36 13.47
CA VAL A 137 -7.43 11.43 14.38
C VAL A 137 -8.48 12.54 14.27
N SER A 138 -9.27 12.71 15.33
CA SER A 138 -10.26 13.79 15.42
C SER A 138 -9.57 15.14 15.21
N GLY A 139 -10.05 15.95 14.27
CA GLY A 139 -9.45 17.26 13.97
C GLY A 139 -8.40 17.26 12.86
N SER A 140 -8.23 16.16 12.11
CA SER A 140 -7.40 16.19 10.89
C SER A 140 -8.03 17.11 9.85
N SER A 141 -7.26 18.04 9.29
CA SER A 141 -7.72 18.93 8.22
C SER A 141 -7.34 18.38 6.85
N ASP A 142 -8.27 18.48 5.90
CA ASP A 142 -7.99 18.25 4.49
C ASP A 142 -7.00 19.32 4.02
N ILE A 143 -5.93 18.93 3.34
CA ILE A 143 -4.90 19.88 2.91
C ILE A 143 -5.34 20.72 1.70
N ILE A 144 -6.29 20.22 0.91
CA ILE A 144 -6.86 20.93 -0.25
C ILE A 144 -7.82 22.00 0.25
N THR A 145 -8.71 21.67 1.20
CA THR A 145 -9.74 22.63 1.65
C THR A 145 -9.38 23.39 2.92
N GLY A 146 -8.46 22.87 3.73
CA GLY A 146 -8.12 23.38 5.07
C GLY A 146 -9.15 23.01 6.14
N ASP A 147 -10.30 22.44 5.74
CA ASP A 147 -11.40 22.11 6.63
C ASP A 147 -11.12 20.83 7.39
N THR A 148 -11.66 20.73 8.61
CA THR A 148 -11.66 19.47 9.34
C THR A 148 -12.41 18.41 8.53
N ILE A 149 -11.76 17.30 8.27
CA ILE A 149 -12.38 16.17 7.59
C ILE A 149 -13.44 15.60 8.55
N VAL A 150 -14.71 15.64 8.16
CA VAL A 150 -15.86 15.20 8.97
C VAL A 150 -16.55 13.95 8.42
N ASP A 151 -16.33 13.62 7.15
CA ASP A 151 -16.95 12.44 6.52
C ASP A 151 -16.07 11.19 6.67
N GLU A 152 -16.37 10.38 7.69
CA GLU A 152 -15.67 9.11 7.97
C GLU A 152 -15.71 8.12 6.80
N ASN A 153 -16.69 8.25 5.89
CA ASN A 153 -16.83 7.34 4.75
C ASN A 153 -15.83 7.61 3.63
N THR A 154 -15.07 8.71 3.67
CA THR A 154 -14.04 9.05 2.67
C THR A 154 -12.64 9.05 3.25
N MET A 155 -12.48 8.71 4.53
CA MET A 155 -11.21 8.82 5.24
C MET A 155 -10.35 7.56 5.14
N VAL A 156 -9.09 7.73 4.75
CA VAL A 156 -8.03 6.72 4.73
C VAL A 156 -7.05 7.01 5.85
N THR A 157 -6.94 6.12 6.83
CA THR A 157 -6.01 6.28 7.95
C THR A 157 -4.80 5.36 7.80
N LEU A 158 -3.62 5.97 7.86
CA LEU A 158 -2.33 5.30 7.78
C LEU A 158 -1.77 5.11 9.18
N ARG A 159 -1.26 3.91 9.47
CA ARG A 159 -0.41 3.69 10.65
C ARG A 159 1.01 4.13 10.32
N VAL A 160 1.51 5.12 11.05
CA VAL A 160 2.89 5.63 10.91
C VAL A 160 3.60 5.39 12.24
N GLU A 161 4.43 4.36 12.29
CA GLU A 161 5.08 3.90 13.53
C GLU A 161 4.08 3.62 14.67
N LYS A 162 4.01 4.52 15.67
CA LYS A 162 3.11 4.43 16.83
C LYS A 162 1.89 5.35 16.70
N ASP A 163 1.86 6.19 15.67
CA ASP A 163 0.84 7.20 15.45
C ASP A 163 -0.05 6.84 14.25
N PHE A 164 -1.12 7.62 14.09
CA PHE A 164 -2.06 7.50 12.99
C PHE A 164 -2.19 8.83 12.27
N VAL A 165 -2.25 8.79 10.94
CA VAL A 165 -2.48 9.97 10.11
C VAL A 165 -3.65 9.69 9.18
N THR A 166 -4.61 10.61 9.11
CA THR A 166 -5.82 10.46 8.28
C THR A 166 -5.78 11.41 7.09
N PHE A 167 -6.15 10.88 5.94
CA PHE A 167 -6.30 11.60 4.68
C PHE A 167 -7.69 11.35 4.11
N THR A 168 -8.13 12.17 3.16
CA THR A 168 -9.26 11.80 2.30
C THR A 168 -8.79 10.87 1.18
N GLN A 169 -9.63 9.91 0.79
CA GLN A 169 -9.38 9.01 -0.34
C GLN A 169 -9.14 9.82 -1.62
N ASP A 170 -9.96 10.84 -1.85
CA ASP A 170 -9.85 11.74 -3.00
C ASP A 170 -8.51 12.46 -3.04
N TYR A 171 -7.98 12.90 -1.90
CA TYR A 171 -6.64 13.49 -1.84
C TYR A 171 -5.55 12.48 -2.21
N LEU A 172 -5.67 11.23 -1.74
CA LEU A 172 -4.66 10.20 -2.02
C LEU A 172 -4.68 9.70 -3.48
N ILE A 173 -5.84 9.33 -4.02
CA ILE A 173 -5.93 8.65 -5.32
C ILE A 173 -6.74 9.41 -6.37
N GLY A 174 -7.50 10.42 -5.96
CA GLY A 174 -8.35 11.23 -6.83
C GLY A 174 -9.78 10.70 -6.86
N LYS A 175 -10.69 11.49 -7.44
CA LYS A 175 -12.06 11.04 -7.72
C LYS A 175 -12.09 10.23 -9.01
N GLU A 176 -12.52 8.97 -8.95
CA GLU A 176 -12.92 8.24 -10.15
C GLU A 176 -14.26 8.80 -10.65
N GLY A 177 -14.20 9.70 -11.63
CA GLY A 177 -15.36 10.18 -12.37
C GLY A 177 -15.26 9.74 -13.83
N LEU A 178 -16.06 8.75 -14.24
CA LEU A 178 -16.26 8.45 -15.65
C LEU A 178 -17.12 9.57 -16.26
N HIS A 179 -16.58 10.37 -17.19
CA HIS A 179 -17.40 11.21 -18.05
C HIS A 179 -16.91 11.13 -19.50
N TYR A 180 -17.55 10.23 -20.27
CA TYR A 180 -17.65 10.38 -21.72
C TYR A 180 -18.89 11.23 -22.02
N LEU A 181 -18.75 12.55 -21.98
CA LEU A 181 -19.69 13.44 -22.66
C LEU A 181 -18.91 14.56 -23.35
N LEU A 182 -18.87 14.50 -24.69
CA LEU A 182 -18.75 15.66 -25.59
C LEU A 182 -17.53 16.58 -25.39
N ASP A 183 -16.30 16.07 -25.56
CA ASP A 183 -15.08 16.87 -25.83
C ASP A 183 -14.75 18.01 -24.83
N ILE A 184 -15.25 17.96 -23.60
CA ILE A 184 -14.88 18.92 -22.54
C ILE A 184 -14.26 18.15 -21.37
N MET A 185 -12.94 18.24 -21.26
CA MET A 185 -12.17 17.76 -20.11
C MET A 185 -12.62 18.53 -18.86
N THR A 186 -13.49 17.93 -18.05
CA THR A 186 -13.82 18.44 -16.71
C THR A 186 -12.78 17.89 -15.73
N TYR A 187 -12.20 18.77 -14.91
CA TYR A 187 -11.07 18.49 -14.02
C TYR A 187 -11.29 17.23 -13.17
N THR A 188 -10.74 16.10 -13.62
CA THR A 188 -10.52 14.93 -12.77
C THR A 188 -9.47 15.34 -11.75
N SER A 189 -9.84 15.39 -10.47
CA SER A 189 -8.89 15.64 -9.39
C SER A 189 -7.88 14.50 -9.39
N ILE A 190 -6.66 14.73 -9.91
CA ILE A 190 -5.60 13.72 -9.86
C ILE A 190 -5.14 13.65 -8.40
N GLY A 191 -5.36 12.52 -7.74
CA GLY A 191 -4.88 12.32 -6.38
C GLY A 191 -3.36 12.25 -6.31
N TRP A 192 -2.82 12.50 -5.13
CA TRP A 192 -1.39 12.62 -4.87
C TRP A 192 -0.57 11.42 -5.34
N ILE A 193 -1.04 10.20 -5.04
CA ILE A 193 -0.39 8.95 -5.45
C ILE A 193 -0.38 8.85 -6.97
N THR A 194 -1.52 9.13 -7.62
CA THR A 194 -1.65 9.08 -9.08
C THR A 194 -0.73 10.09 -9.75
N ALA A 195 -0.61 11.30 -9.20
CA ALA A 195 0.32 12.32 -9.68
C ALA A 195 1.79 11.88 -9.54
N GLN A 196 2.20 11.40 -8.35
CA GLN A 196 3.58 10.96 -8.12
C GLN A 196 3.96 9.74 -8.96
N LEU A 197 3.01 8.83 -9.22
CA LEU A 197 3.22 7.71 -10.14
C LEU A 197 3.37 8.16 -11.60
N ALA A 198 2.66 9.20 -12.03
CA ALA A 198 2.84 9.79 -13.35
C ALA A 198 4.24 10.40 -13.54
N ASP A 199 4.86 10.85 -12.44
CA ASP A 199 6.25 11.33 -12.39
C ASP A 199 7.26 10.18 -12.19
N LEU A 200 6.85 8.92 -12.40
CA LEU A 200 7.67 7.71 -12.30
C LEU A 200 8.29 7.47 -10.92
N ARG A 201 7.71 8.04 -9.87
CA ARG A 201 8.17 7.82 -8.50
C ARG A 201 7.83 6.39 -8.07
N PRO A 202 8.78 5.65 -7.44
CA PRO A 202 8.49 4.35 -6.88
C PRO A 202 7.35 4.43 -5.88
N LEU A 203 6.47 3.44 -5.89
CA LEU A 203 5.26 3.42 -5.07
C LEU A 203 5.56 3.56 -3.57
N THR A 204 6.72 3.03 -3.14
CA THR A 204 7.20 3.06 -1.75
C THR A 204 7.92 4.36 -1.36
N ASP A 205 8.19 5.24 -2.32
CA ASP A 205 8.94 6.49 -2.15
C ASP A 205 8.03 7.72 -2.26
N ILE A 206 6.73 7.50 -2.39
CA ILE A 206 5.72 8.55 -2.41
C ILE A 206 5.60 9.13 -1.00
N CYS A 207 5.95 10.41 -0.83
CA CYS A 207 5.70 11.17 0.39
C CYS A 207 4.41 11.99 0.24
N VAL A 208 3.46 11.78 1.15
CA VAL A 208 2.18 12.51 1.19
C VAL A 208 2.24 13.55 2.32
N GLN A 209 1.76 14.76 2.03
CA GLN A 209 1.80 15.88 2.97
C GLN A 209 0.52 15.97 3.79
N HIS A 210 0.64 16.34 5.07
CA HIS A 210 -0.50 16.64 5.94
C HIS A 210 -0.18 17.74 6.95
N TYR A 211 -1.21 18.39 7.47
CA TYR A 211 -1.09 19.24 8.64
C TYR A 211 -1.32 18.44 9.93
N THR A 212 -0.52 18.73 10.95
CA THR A 212 -0.77 18.27 12.32
C THR A 212 -1.84 19.12 12.99
N THR A 213 -2.35 18.68 14.14
CA THR A 213 -3.30 19.46 14.97
C THR A 213 -2.78 20.84 15.37
N ASN A 214 -1.47 21.05 15.34
CA ASN A 214 -0.82 22.32 15.65
C ASN A 214 -0.55 23.18 14.41
N GLY A 215 -1.08 22.80 13.23
CA GLY A 215 -0.89 23.52 11.97
C GLY A 215 0.48 23.37 11.33
N THR A 216 1.35 22.49 11.85
CA THR A 216 2.65 22.20 11.25
C THR A 216 2.50 21.22 10.09
N LEU A 217 3.10 21.54 8.94
CA LEU A 217 3.17 20.65 7.78
C LEU A 217 4.16 19.52 8.04
N MET A 218 3.72 18.29 7.82
CA MET A 218 4.51 17.06 7.93
C MET A 218 4.34 16.20 6.69
N GLU A 219 5.27 15.26 6.49
CA GLU A 219 5.27 14.31 5.39
C GLU A 219 5.28 12.87 5.90
N VAL A 220 4.51 12.02 5.23
CA VAL A 220 4.45 10.58 5.47
C VAL A 220 4.86 9.86 4.19
N GLN A 221 5.97 9.13 4.25
CA GLN A 221 6.36 8.23 3.17
C GLN A 221 5.48 6.99 3.18
N LEU A 222 4.82 6.69 2.05
CA LEU A 222 4.02 5.49 1.85
C LEU A 222 4.93 4.26 1.67
N THR A 223 5.59 3.84 2.74
CA THR A 223 6.51 2.68 2.71
C THR A 223 5.78 1.39 2.34
N ALA A 224 6.54 0.33 2.05
CA ALA A 224 5.97 -1.00 1.86
C ALA A 224 5.13 -1.44 3.07
N ASP A 225 5.52 -1.08 4.30
CA ASP A 225 4.71 -1.35 5.49
C ASP A 225 3.36 -0.63 5.39
N ILE A 226 3.34 0.67 5.12
CA ILE A 226 2.09 1.44 5.02
C ILE A 226 1.17 0.88 3.93
N TRP A 227 1.72 0.54 2.76
CA TRP A 227 0.93 -0.06 1.70
C TRP A 227 0.34 -1.39 2.12
N GLN A 228 1.18 -2.30 2.61
CA GLN A 228 0.78 -3.66 2.96
C GLN A 228 -0.13 -3.70 4.17
N HIS A 229 0.04 -2.79 5.12
CA HIS A 229 -0.71 -2.78 6.35
C HIS A 229 -1.94 -1.88 6.21
N SER A 230 -1.77 -0.60 5.91
CA SER A 230 -2.87 0.37 5.90
C SER A 230 -3.70 0.38 4.61
N LEU A 231 -3.07 0.38 3.43
CA LEU A 231 -3.76 0.70 2.17
C LEU A 231 -4.41 -0.50 1.50
N ILE A 232 -3.67 -1.59 1.29
CA ILE A 232 -4.15 -2.78 0.54
C ILE A 232 -4.80 -3.82 1.44
N ARG A 233 -4.74 -3.63 2.77
CA ARG A 233 -5.40 -4.50 3.77
C ARG A 233 -6.44 -3.77 4.62
N GLY A 234 -6.61 -2.46 4.41
CA GLY A 234 -7.62 -1.64 5.07
C GLY A 234 -8.98 -1.61 4.34
N PRO A 235 -9.95 -0.82 4.83
CA PRO A 235 -11.28 -0.70 4.26
C PRO A 235 -11.30 -0.21 2.79
N TRP A 236 -10.22 0.42 2.34
CA TRP A 236 -10.06 0.94 0.99
C TRP A 236 -9.30 0.02 0.05
N LYS A 237 -9.09 -1.25 0.44
CA LYS A 237 -8.37 -2.25 -0.37
C LYS A 237 -8.81 -2.25 -1.84
N ASN A 238 -10.11 -2.18 -2.11
CA ASN A 238 -10.62 -2.24 -3.49
C ASN A 238 -10.12 -1.08 -4.36
N SER A 239 -9.80 0.06 -3.76
CA SER A 239 -9.28 1.23 -4.47
C SER A 239 -7.74 1.23 -4.56
N PHE A 240 -7.04 0.74 -3.53
CA PHE A 240 -5.58 0.76 -3.48
C PHE A 240 -4.91 -0.50 -4.05
N ALA A 241 -5.53 -1.68 -3.92
CA ALA A 241 -4.96 -2.93 -4.40
C ALA A 241 -4.76 -2.96 -5.93
N PRO A 242 -5.66 -2.42 -6.78
CA PRO A 242 -5.40 -2.33 -8.21
C PRO A 242 -4.13 -1.53 -8.53
N ILE A 243 -3.89 -0.41 -7.84
CA ILE A 243 -2.70 0.44 -8.02
C ILE A 243 -1.44 -0.35 -7.65
N TRP A 244 -1.45 -1.00 -6.48
CA TRP A 244 -0.34 -1.84 -6.01
C TRP A 244 -0.03 -3.00 -6.98
N ASN A 245 -1.06 -3.74 -7.38
CA ASN A 245 -0.91 -4.91 -8.26
C ASN A 245 -0.43 -4.50 -9.66
N GLU A 246 -0.95 -3.40 -10.21
CA GLU A 246 -0.50 -2.85 -11.48
C GLU A 246 0.97 -2.47 -11.43
N TYR A 247 1.35 -1.66 -10.42
CA TYR A 247 2.73 -1.22 -10.23
C TYR A 247 3.71 -2.41 -10.18
N HIS A 248 3.40 -3.42 -9.37
CA HIS A 248 4.25 -4.61 -9.28
C HIS A 248 4.29 -5.43 -10.57
N ARG A 249 3.16 -5.54 -11.30
CA ARG A 249 3.15 -6.25 -12.59
C ARG A 249 4.03 -5.55 -13.61
N GLN A 250 3.97 -4.22 -13.67
CA GLN A 250 4.82 -3.41 -14.55
C GLN A 250 6.29 -3.53 -14.17
N GLN A 251 6.59 -3.46 -12.87
CA GLN A 251 7.94 -3.66 -12.34
C GLN A 251 8.50 -5.04 -12.76
N CYS A 252 7.75 -6.12 -12.57
CA CYS A 252 8.17 -7.47 -12.95
C CYS A 252 8.40 -7.58 -14.46
N ALA A 253 7.44 -7.12 -15.29
CA ALA A 253 7.56 -7.17 -16.75
C ALA A 253 8.77 -6.37 -17.26
N ARG A 254 9.06 -5.24 -16.63
CA ARG A 254 10.23 -4.41 -16.92
C ARG A 254 11.53 -5.14 -16.55
N GLU A 255 11.60 -5.69 -15.33
CA GLU A 255 12.76 -6.46 -14.86
C GLU A 255 13.02 -7.67 -15.75
N ASP A 256 11.99 -8.44 -16.11
CA ASP A 256 12.09 -9.59 -17.02
C ASP A 256 12.67 -9.19 -18.39
N THR A 257 12.21 -8.05 -18.93
CA THR A 257 12.69 -7.53 -20.21
C THR A 257 14.16 -7.11 -20.12
N LEU A 258 14.52 -6.36 -19.07
CA LEU A 258 15.90 -5.92 -18.82
C LEU A 258 16.84 -7.10 -18.60
N GLU A 259 16.41 -8.15 -17.90
CA GLU A 259 17.18 -9.39 -17.72
C GLU A 259 17.36 -10.14 -19.03
N THR A 260 16.31 -10.22 -19.85
CA THR A 260 16.39 -10.85 -21.17
C THR A 260 17.39 -10.12 -22.07
N ILE A 261 17.44 -8.78 -22.03
CA ILE A 261 18.45 -7.99 -22.75
C ILE A 261 19.84 -8.24 -22.17
N ALA A 262 20.00 -8.18 -20.85
CA ALA A 262 21.28 -8.39 -20.18
C ALA A 262 21.88 -9.78 -20.43
N ALA A 263 21.04 -10.81 -20.59
CA ALA A 263 21.47 -12.16 -20.95
C ALA A 263 22.03 -12.25 -22.38
N ARG A 264 21.53 -11.40 -23.29
CA ARG A 264 21.95 -11.36 -24.71
C ARG A 264 23.16 -10.44 -24.94
N ASP A 265 23.28 -9.37 -24.16
CA ASP A 265 24.39 -8.42 -24.23
C ASP A 265 25.07 -8.27 -22.86
N PRO A 266 26.24 -8.91 -22.65
CA PRO A 266 26.99 -8.83 -21.40
C PRO A 266 27.42 -7.41 -21.00
N LYS A 267 27.51 -6.48 -21.97
CA LYS A 267 27.88 -5.08 -21.70
C LYS A 267 26.68 -4.20 -21.40
N PHE A 268 25.45 -4.69 -21.57
CA PHE A 268 24.23 -3.91 -21.43
C PHE A 268 24.17 -3.15 -20.10
N ARG A 269 24.35 -3.85 -18.97
CA ARG A 269 24.28 -3.21 -17.63
C ARG A 269 25.33 -2.10 -17.47
N GLN A 270 26.53 -2.30 -18.00
CA GLN A 270 27.58 -1.26 -17.97
C GLN A 270 27.23 -0.09 -18.91
N ASN A 271 26.66 -0.38 -20.07
CA ASN A 271 26.21 0.65 -21.02
C ASN A 271 25.09 1.49 -20.43
N CYS A 272 24.13 0.91 -19.72
CA CYS A 272 23.11 1.64 -18.99
C CYS A 272 23.72 2.57 -17.94
N LYS A 273 24.68 2.09 -17.12
CA LYS A 273 25.37 2.93 -16.13
C LYS A 273 26.14 4.09 -16.78
N ASN A 274 26.85 3.80 -17.86
CA ASN A 274 27.59 4.83 -18.62
C ASN A 274 26.64 5.87 -19.22
N PHE A 275 25.51 5.42 -19.76
CA PHE A 275 24.48 6.28 -20.33
C PHE A 275 23.88 7.23 -19.27
N ILE A 276 23.46 6.70 -18.11
CA ILE A 276 22.95 7.52 -17.01
C ILE A 276 24.00 8.52 -16.52
N TYR A 277 25.24 8.07 -16.30
CA TYR A 277 26.34 8.96 -15.90
C TYR A 277 26.56 10.10 -16.89
N ASP A 278 26.52 9.79 -18.19
CA ASP A 278 26.71 10.81 -19.22
C ASP A 278 25.54 11.79 -19.28
N LEU A 279 24.29 11.33 -19.10
CA LEU A 279 23.13 12.22 -19.00
C LEU A 279 23.25 13.16 -17.80
N ARG A 280 23.59 12.63 -16.62
CA ARG A 280 23.76 13.40 -15.38
C ARG A 280 24.87 14.45 -15.49
N THR A 281 25.97 14.10 -16.18
CA THR A 281 27.15 14.98 -16.30
C THR A 281 27.16 15.85 -17.55
N PHE A 282 26.10 15.82 -18.37
CA PHE A 282 26.03 16.50 -19.68
C PHE A 282 26.45 17.98 -19.64
N GLY A 283 26.01 18.74 -18.62
CA GLY A 283 26.25 20.18 -18.55
C GLY A 283 27.70 20.60 -18.27
N TYR A 284 28.54 19.71 -17.72
CA TYR A 284 29.92 20.06 -17.33
C TYR A 284 30.98 19.07 -17.83
N ASN A 285 30.58 17.95 -18.42
CA ASN A 285 31.49 16.95 -18.99
C ASN A 285 31.40 16.95 -20.52
N LYS A 286 32.31 17.69 -21.17
CA LYS A 286 32.38 17.80 -22.64
C LYS A 286 32.50 16.44 -23.35
N ARG A 287 33.10 15.44 -22.72
CA ARG A 287 33.22 14.09 -23.30
C ARG A 287 31.90 13.33 -23.25
N ALA A 288 31.13 13.48 -22.17
CA ALA A 288 29.78 12.92 -22.05
C ALA A 288 28.84 13.55 -23.09
N GLN A 289 28.86 14.89 -23.18
CA GLN A 289 28.10 15.64 -24.18
C GLN A 289 28.41 15.16 -25.60
N ALA A 290 29.70 15.10 -25.99
CA ALA A 290 30.09 14.65 -27.32
C ALA A 290 29.66 13.19 -27.62
N ARG A 291 29.65 12.29 -26.62
CA ARG A 291 29.16 10.92 -26.80
C ARG A 291 27.65 10.88 -26.99
N LEU A 292 26.90 11.63 -26.19
CA LEU A 292 25.44 11.71 -26.27
C LEU A 292 25.01 12.34 -27.59
N ASP A 293 25.58 13.49 -27.97
CA ASP A 293 25.24 14.18 -29.22
C ASP A 293 25.52 13.30 -30.46
N LYS A 294 26.51 12.42 -30.39
CA LYS A 294 26.85 11.49 -31.48
C LYS A 294 25.80 10.39 -31.70
N THR A 295 24.94 10.12 -30.72
CA THR A 295 23.93 9.05 -30.81
C THR A 295 22.90 9.31 -31.92
N GLY A 296 22.67 10.57 -32.29
CA GLY A 296 21.76 10.97 -33.37
C GLY A 296 20.27 10.72 -33.08
N HIS A 297 19.93 10.34 -31.85
CA HIS A 297 18.55 10.09 -31.40
C HIS A 297 18.06 11.25 -30.54
N GLU A 298 16.78 11.63 -30.66
CA GLU A 298 16.20 12.79 -29.96
C GLU A 298 16.34 12.71 -28.43
N PHE A 299 16.27 11.49 -27.87
CA PHE A 299 16.47 11.21 -26.44
C PHE A 299 17.83 10.57 -26.12
N TYR A 300 18.81 10.72 -27.00
CA TYR A 300 20.16 10.17 -26.88
C TYR A 300 20.28 8.63 -26.81
N MET A 301 19.21 7.90 -27.16
CA MET A 301 19.19 6.45 -27.20
C MET A 301 19.80 5.94 -28.51
N GLY A 302 21.11 5.69 -28.50
CA GLY A 302 21.80 5.15 -29.66
C GLY A 302 23.20 4.67 -29.35
N SER A 303 23.96 4.37 -30.41
CA SER A 303 25.36 3.96 -30.25
C SER A 303 26.19 5.10 -29.63
N PRO A 304 27.11 4.81 -28.69
CA PRO A 304 27.62 3.47 -28.36
C PRO A 304 26.85 2.71 -27.26
N TYR A 305 25.79 3.29 -26.67
CA TYR A 305 25.10 2.70 -25.53
C TYR A 305 24.18 1.55 -25.94
N PHE A 306 23.33 1.82 -26.93
CA PHE A 306 22.28 0.92 -27.38
C PHE A 306 22.28 0.80 -28.89
N ASN A 307 22.19 -0.43 -29.39
CA ASN A 307 21.87 -0.68 -30.79
C ASN A 307 20.36 -0.48 -31.03
N GLU A 308 19.94 -0.57 -32.29
CA GLU A 308 18.54 -0.34 -32.69
C GLU A 308 17.56 -1.34 -32.04
N ASP A 309 17.92 -2.62 -32.00
CA ASP A 309 17.07 -3.68 -31.42
C ASP A 309 16.88 -3.51 -29.91
N VAL A 310 17.94 -3.17 -29.18
CA VAL A 310 17.89 -2.90 -27.74
C VAL A 310 17.11 -1.62 -27.49
N ARG A 311 17.33 -0.57 -28.27
CA ARG A 311 16.57 0.68 -28.16
C ARG A 311 15.07 0.45 -28.33
N ALA A 312 14.65 -0.31 -29.35
CA ALA A 312 13.24 -0.60 -29.58
C ALA A 312 12.60 -1.31 -28.37
N GLN A 313 13.30 -2.29 -27.78
CA GLN A 313 12.84 -2.98 -26.58
C GLN A 313 12.81 -2.07 -25.34
N LEU A 314 13.79 -1.18 -25.19
CA LEU A 314 13.81 -0.21 -24.09
C LEU A 314 12.66 0.78 -24.18
N LEU A 315 12.33 1.25 -25.38
CA LEU A 315 11.22 2.17 -25.63
C LEU A 315 9.85 1.54 -25.33
N ASP A 316 9.72 0.22 -25.42
CA ASP A 316 8.50 -0.52 -25.11
C ASP A 316 8.37 -0.89 -23.62
N LEU A 317 9.36 -0.56 -22.78
CA LEU A 317 9.33 -0.91 -21.35
C LEU A 317 8.10 -0.29 -20.67
N PRO A 318 7.34 -1.07 -19.88
CA PRO A 318 6.26 -0.53 -19.06
C PRO A 318 6.87 0.22 -17.88
N VAL A 319 6.75 1.56 -17.88
CA VAL A 319 7.33 2.42 -16.84
C VAL A 319 6.27 3.08 -15.95
N SER A 320 5.02 3.15 -16.41
CA SER A 320 3.93 3.74 -15.63
C SER A 320 2.58 3.15 -16.02
N ARG A 321 1.54 3.42 -15.20
CA ARG A 321 0.13 3.16 -15.56
C ARG A 321 -0.27 3.84 -16.87
N VAL A 322 0.39 4.94 -17.22
CA VAL A 322 0.05 5.80 -18.36
C VAL A 322 0.72 5.33 -19.65
N GLY A 323 1.71 4.42 -19.59
CA GLY A 323 2.34 3.94 -20.81
C GLY A 323 3.74 3.37 -20.74
N THR A 324 4.28 3.13 -21.94
CA THR A 324 5.66 2.71 -22.21
C THR A 324 6.65 3.87 -22.06
N LEU A 325 7.96 3.56 -22.03
CA LEU A 325 9.01 4.57 -21.98
C LEU A 325 8.91 5.58 -23.14
N ASP A 326 8.61 5.13 -24.36
CA ASP A 326 8.39 5.99 -25.51
C ASP A 326 7.26 7.00 -25.27
N GLN A 327 6.13 6.55 -24.73
CA GLN A 327 4.98 7.42 -24.46
C GLN A 327 5.32 8.49 -23.42
N VAL A 328 6.09 8.13 -22.38
CA VAL A 328 6.55 9.10 -21.37
C VAL A 328 7.51 10.13 -21.95
N LEU A 329 8.47 9.71 -22.78
CA LEU A 329 9.42 10.62 -23.43
C LEU A 329 8.73 11.57 -24.41
N ARG A 330 7.74 11.08 -25.18
CA ARG A 330 6.91 11.93 -26.04
C ARG A 330 6.07 12.93 -25.26
N ALA A 331 5.47 12.52 -24.15
CA ALA A 331 4.72 13.42 -23.28
C ALA A 331 5.62 14.52 -22.70
N LEU A 332 6.86 14.19 -22.31
CA LEU A 332 7.87 15.17 -21.90
C LEU A 332 8.18 16.16 -23.03
N ALA A 333 8.42 15.66 -24.25
CA ALA A 333 8.69 16.51 -25.42
C ALA A 333 7.53 17.47 -25.71
N MET A 334 6.28 17.01 -25.58
CA MET A 334 5.10 17.86 -25.71
C MET A 334 5.02 18.92 -24.60
N LYS A 335 5.25 18.54 -23.33
CA LYS A 335 5.28 19.49 -22.19
C LYS A 335 6.37 20.56 -22.37
N ARG A 336 7.48 20.20 -23.01
CA ARG A 336 8.64 21.06 -23.24
C ARG A 336 8.67 21.69 -24.63
N ALA A 337 7.59 21.63 -25.43
CA ALA A 337 7.60 22.10 -26.83
C ALA A 337 8.02 23.58 -27.03
N GLY A 338 8.01 24.41 -25.98
CA GLY A 338 8.52 25.78 -25.98
C GLY A 338 9.87 26.01 -25.26
N SER A 339 10.57 24.94 -24.87
CA SER A 339 11.79 24.99 -24.06
C SER A 339 12.77 23.87 -24.43
N THR A 340 14.02 23.95 -24.00
CA THR A 340 15.00 22.87 -24.22
C THR A 340 14.84 21.77 -23.17
N ILE A 341 14.84 20.52 -23.61
CA ILE A 341 14.91 19.35 -22.71
C ILE A 341 16.33 19.25 -22.15
N CYS A 342 16.48 19.26 -20.84
CA CYS A 342 17.75 19.09 -20.16
C CYS A 342 18.07 17.60 -19.96
N ALA A 343 19.19 17.13 -20.50
CA ALA A 343 19.63 15.74 -20.34
C ALA A 343 19.76 15.32 -18.87
N SER A 344 20.28 16.19 -18.00
CA SER A 344 20.56 15.86 -16.59
C SER A 344 19.33 15.94 -15.68
N HIS A 345 18.44 16.90 -15.92
CA HIS A 345 17.29 17.15 -15.05
C HIS A 345 15.97 16.57 -15.56
N ASP A 346 15.77 16.48 -16.88
CA ASP A 346 14.53 15.97 -17.46
C ASP A 346 14.69 14.49 -17.88
N LEU A 347 15.78 14.13 -18.58
CA LEU A 347 15.95 12.76 -19.12
C LEU A 347 16.55 11.77 -18.12
N ALA A 348 17.62 12.13 -17.41
CA ALA A 348 18.31 11.20 -16.51
C ALA A 348 17.38 10.55 -15.48
N PRO A 349 16.48 11.28 -14.77
CA PRO A 349 15.58 10.66 -13.79
C PRO A 349 14.61 9.65 -14.41
N ILE A 350 14.12 9.92 -15.63
CA ILE A 350 13.22 9.00 -16.36
C ILE A 350 13.96 7.71 -16.67
N PHE A 351 15.17 7.81 -17.21
CA PHE A 351 15.97 6.63 -17.57
C PHE A 351 16.47 5.86 -16.36
N GLU A 352 16.80 6.53 -15.25
CA GLU A 352 17.15 5.88 -13.98
C GLU A 352 16.00 5.00 -13.49
N SER A 353 14.78 5.55 -13.45
CA SER A 353 13.58 4.82 -13.06
C SER A 353 13.28 3.67 -14.02
N ALA A 354 13.35 3.91 -15.34
CA ALA A 354 13.07 2.90 -16.36
C ALA A 354 14.09 1.75 -16.39
N LEU A 355 15.38 2.04 -16.14
CA LEU A 355 16.46 1.06 -16.19
C LEU A 355 16.76 0.42 -14.83
N GLY A 356 16.14 0.89 -13.75
CA GLY A 356 16.38 0.40 -12.38
C GLY A 356 17.81 0.69 -11.90
N ILE A 357 18.37 1.84 -12.28
CA ILE A 357 19.73 2.26 -11.91
C ILE A 357 19.61 3.50 -11.02
N VAL A 358 20.08 3.37 -9.78
CA VAL A 358 20.16 4.45 -8.79
C VAL A 358 21.61 4.88 -8.63
#